data_AF-A0A6A7BWW9-F1
#
_entry.id   AF-A0A6A7BWW9-F1
#
_cell.length_a   1.000
_cell.length_b   1.000
_cell.length_c   1.000
_cell.angle_alpha   90.00
_cell.angle_beta   90.00
_cell.angle_gamma   90.00
#
_symmetry.space_group_name_H-M   'P 1'
#
loop_
_entity.id
_entity.type
_entity.pdbx_description
1 polymer ?
#
loop_
_entity_poly.entity_id
_entity_poly.type
_entity_poly.pdbx_seq_one_letter_code
_entity_poly.pdbx_strand_id
1 'polypeptide(L)' 'YAKLLYRCLMEAPGHALTLKELYEWMKVHSQKAKDPNNSGWKNSVRHNLSMNAAFERVPPSEVHGVKKGSLWRL' A
#
# COMPACT_ATOMS: atom_id res chain seq x y z
N TYR A 1 -11.08 0.91 -2.31
CA TYR A 1 -9.79 0.44 -1.77
C TYR A 1 -9.32 1.26 -0.58
N ALA A 2 -9.61 2.57 -0.51
CA ALA A 2 -9.27 3.44 0.62
C ALA A 2 -9.54 2.84 2.02
N LYS A 3 -10.76 2.36 2.33
CA LYS A 3 -11.06 1.74 3.64
C LYS A 3 -10.16 0.53 3.97
N LEU A 4 -9.83 -0.29 2.98
CA LEU A 4 -8.95 -1.44 3.14
C LEU A 4 -7.49 -1.00 3.35
N LEU A 5 -7.02 0.01 2.61
CA LEU A 5 -5.69 0.60 2.80
C LEU A 5 -5.55 1.25 4.18
N TYR A 6 -6.58 1.97 4.62
CA TYR A 6 -6.63 2.58 5.95
C TYR A 6 -6.50 1.51 7.04
N ARG A 7 -7.29 0.44 6.96
CA ARG A 7 -7.20 -0.68 7.90
C ARG A 7 -5.81 -1.34 7.89
N CYS A 8 -5.27 -1.61 6.70
CA CYS A 8 -3.94 -2.20 6.53
C CYS A 8 -2.85 -1.37 7.21
N LEU A 9 -2.85 -0.05 7.01
CA LEU A 9 -1.87 0.83 7.62
C LEU A 9 -2.10 1.02 9.12
N MET A 10 -3.35 1.04 9.59
CA MET A 10 -3.65 1.06 11.04
C MET A 10 -3.08 -0.16 11.76
N GLU A 11 -3.11 -1.34 11.13
CA GLU A 11 -2.57 -2.59 11.67
C GLU A 11 -1.04 -2.71 11.53
N ALA A 12 -0.41 -1.85 10.72
CA ALA A 12 1.03 -1.90 10.45
C ALA A 12 1.86 -1.24 11.55
N PRO A 13 3.03 -1.78 11.90
CA PRO A 13 3.99 -1.12 12.78
C PRO A 13 4.35 0.28 12.24
N GLY A 14 4.25 1.31 13.08
CA GLY A 14 4.53 2.70 12.69
C GLY A 14 3.56 3.28 11.65
N HIS A 15 2.42 2.63 11.44
CA HIS A 15 1.39 3.01 10.46
C HIS A 15 1.90 3.20 9.03
N ALA A 16 2.99 2.48 8.68
CA ALA A 16 3.67 2.65 7.42
C ALA A 16 4.06 1.30 6.80
N LEU A 17 3.85 1.17 5.49
CA LEU A 17 4.23 -0.02 4.71
C LEU A 17 4.76 0.37 3.34
N THR A 18 5.59 -0.49 2.76
CA THR A 18 5.96 -0.41 1.35
C THR A 18 4.78 -0.75 0.45
N LEU A 19 4.82 -0.31 -0.81
CA LEU A 19 3.81 -0.69 -1.81
C LEU A 19 3.72 -2.22 -2.00
N LYS A 20 4.83 -2.94 -1.83
CA LYS A 20 4.87 -4.40 -1.93
C LYS A 20 4.07 -5.06 -0.80
N GLU A 21 4.30 -4.63 0.44
CA GLU A 21 3.59 -5.15 1.62
C GLU A 21 2.08 -4.83 1.54
N LEU A 22 1.72 -3.64 1.06
CA LEU A 22 0.31 -3.30 0.80
C LEU A 22 -0.34 -4.26 -0.21
N TYR A 23 0.38 -4.64 -1.27
CA TYR A 23 -0.13 -5.63 -2.23
C TYR A 23 -0.30 -7.01 -1.59
N GLU A 24 0.65 -7.45 -0.77
CA GLU A 24 0.58 -8.74 -0.08
C GLU A 24 -0.60 -8.79 0.89
N TRP A 25 -0.78 -7.75 1.69
CA TRP A 25 -1.94 -7.63 2.58
C TRP A 25 -3.26 -7.61 1.80
N MET A 26 -3.33 -6.87 0.68
CA MET A 26 -4.52 -6.79 -0.16
C MET A 26 -4.93 -8.13 -0.78
N LYS A 27 -3.97 -8.97 -1.19
CA LYS A 27 -4.28 -10.32 -1.72
C LYS A 27 -5.05 -11.18 -0.73
N VAL A 28 -4.77 -11.02 0.57
CA VAL A 28 -5.41 -11.80 1.64
C VAL A 28 -6.77 -11.22 2.04
N HIS A 29 -6.93 -9.88 2.02
CA HIS A 29 -8.09 -9.20 2.61
C HIS A 29 -9.10 -8.65 1.61
N SER A 30 -8.71 -8.43 0.35
CA SER A 30 -9.62 -7.92 -0.69
C SER A 30 -10.17 -9.06 -1.54
N GLN A 31 -11.50 -9.21 -1.59
CA GLN A 31 -12.16 -10.13 -2.53
C GLN A 31 -11.77 -9.83 -3.98
N LYS A 32 -11.62 -8.55 -4.35
CA LYS A 32 -11.22 -8.13 -5.70
C LYS A 32 -9.77 -8.50 -6.04
N ALA A 33 -8.89 -8.64 -5.06
CA ALA A 33 -7.51 -9.07 -5.29
C ALA A 33 -7.38 -10.60 -5.39
N LYS A 34 -8.38 -11.35 -4.92
CA LYS A 34 -8.47 -12.80 -5.03
C LYS A 34 -9.08 -13.27 -6.34
N ASP A 35 -9.80 -12.40 -7.04
CA ASP A 35 -10.39 -12.70 -8.34
C ASP A 35 -9.29 -12.81 -9.41
N PRO A 36 -9.07 -13.99 -10.02
CA PRO A 36 -8.04 -14.19 -11.03
C PRO A 36 -8.30 -13.42 -12.32
N ASN A 37 -9.54 -13.05 -12.61
CA ASN A 37 -9.90 -12.26 -13.79
C ASN A 37 -9.67 -10.75 -13.57
N ASN A 38 -9.44 -10.34 -12.32
CA ASN A 38 -9.22 -8.94 -11.97
C ASN A 38 -7.73 -8.62 -11.89
N SER A 39 -7.13 -8.22 -13.01
CA SER A 39 -5.75 -7.75 -13.03
C SER A 39 -5.58 -6.28 -12.60
N GLY A 40 -6.68 -5.52 -12.56
CA GLY A 40 -6.70 -4.07 -12.37
C GLY A 40 -6.57 -3.59 -10.91
N TRP A 41 -6.72 -4.47 -9.92
CA TRP A 41 -6.76 -4.06 -8.51
C TRP A 41 -5.50 -3.36 -8.03
N LYS A 42 -4.32 -3.74 -8.54
CA LYS A 42 -3.04 -3.06 -8.20
C LYS A 42 -3.05 -1.61 -8.67
N ASN A 43 -3.68 -1.32 -9.81
CA ASN A 43 -3.83 0.05 -10.29
C ASN A 43 -4.76 0.85 -9.39
N SER A 44 -5.88 0.25 -8.97
CA SER A 44 -6.79 0.89 -8.02
C SER A 44 -6.12 1.17 -6.67
N VAL A 45 -5.22 0.31 -6.20
CA VAL A 45 -4.42 0.55 -4.99
C VAL A 45 -3.54 1.79 -5.16
N ARG A 46 -2.70 1.85 -6.21
CA ARG A 46 -1.82 3.00 -6.45
C ARG A 46 -2.59 4.30 -6.61
N HIS A 47 -3.68 4.26 -7.36
CA HIS A 47 -4.57 5.40 -7.55
C HIS A 47 -5.16 5.91 -6.22
N ASN A 48 -5.60 5.00 -5.34
CA ASN A 48 -6.12 5.40 -4.02
C ASN A 48 -5.03 6.00 -3.15
N LEU A 49 -3.81 5.45 -3.16
CA LEU A 49 -2.67 5.98 -2.43
C LEU A 49 -2.32 7.41 -2.88
N SER A 50 -2.36 7.69 -4.19
CA SER A 50 -2.07 9.03 -4.71
C SER A 50 -3.20 10.05 -4.54
N MET A 51 -4.48 9.64 -4.59
CA MET A 51 -5.61 10.57 -4.60
C MET A 51 -6.18 10.91 -3.23
N ASN A 52 -6.02 10.04 -2.23
CA ASN A 52 -6.58 10.30 -0.90
C ASN A 52 -5.53 10.96 -0.03
N ALA A 53 -5.83 12.17 0.46
CA ALA A 53 -4.94 12.97 1.32
C ALA A 53 -4.57 12.28 2.64
N ALA A 54 -5.33 11.26 3.04
CA ALA A 54 -5.04 10.42 4.22
C ALA A 54 -3.86 9.46 4.01
N PHE A 55 -3.30 9.34 2.80
CA PHE A 55 -2.15 8.48 2.54
C PHE A 55 -0.97 9.31 2.07
N GLU A 56 0.09 9.32 2.86
CA GLU A 56 1.30 10.07 2.56
C GLU A 56 2.41 9.15 2.05
N ARG A 57 3.07 9.56 0.97
CA ARG A 57 4.27 8.90 0.48
C ARG A 57 5.50 9.43 1.21
N VAL A 58 6.12 8.59 2.02
CA VAL A 58 7.39 8.91 2.67
C VAL A 58 8.55 8.57 1.71
N PRO A 59 9.44 9.54 1.40
CA PRO A 59 10.62 9.28 0.60
C PRO A 59 11.48 8.16 1.20
N PRO A 60 12.16 7.36 0.37
CA PRO A 60 13.13 6.39 0.89
C PRO A 60 14.17 7.07 1.76
N SER A 61 14.53 6.45 2.89
CA SER A 61 15.82 6.73 3.52
C SER A 61 16.90 5.93 2.79
N GLU A 62 18.01 6.58 2.44
CA GLU A 62 19.21 5.89 2.00
C GLU A 62 19.89 5.30 3.24
N VAL A 63 19.84 3.97 3.37
CA VAL A 63 20.58 3.23 4.39
C VAL A 63 21.62 2.38 3.66
N HIS A 64 22.90 2.69 3.87
CA HIS A 64 24.04 2.01 3.25
C HIS A 64 24.01 1.94 1.71
N GLY A 65 23.54 3.00 1.04
CA GLY A 65 23.52 3.08 -0.44
C GLY A 65 22.45 2.23 -1.13
N VAL A 66 21.60 1.51 -0.38
CA VAL A 66 20.48 0.73 -0.94
C VAL A 66 19.20 1.55 -0.85
N LYS A 67 18.65 1.95 -1.99
CA LYS A 67 17.34 2.62 -2.07
C LYS A 67 16.23 1.61 -1.78
N LYS A 68 15.70 1.60 -0.56
CA LYS A 68 14.43 0.92 -0.27
C LYS A 68 13.28 1.64 -1.01
N GLY A 69 12.22 0.93 -1.38
CA GLY A 69 11.04 1.57 -1.98
C GLY A 69 10.43 2.60 -1.03
N SER A 70 9.72 3.60 -1.57
CA SER A 70 8.96 4.56 -0.74
C SER A 70 7.98 3.83 0.18
N LEU A 71 7.86 4.32 1.41
CA LEU A 71 6.81 3.90 2.34
C LEU A 71 5.55 4.73 2.08
N TRP A 72 4.41 4.16 2.43
CA TRP A 72 3.12 4.81 2.49
C TRP A 72 2.63 4.77 3.92
N ARG A 73 2.22 5.91 4.46
CA ARG A 73 1.73 6.04 5.83
C ARG A 73 0.36 6.69 5.91
N LEU A 74 -0.30 6.53 7.06
CA LEU A 74 -1.41 7.39 7.49
C LEU A 74 -0.92 8.74 8.00
#